data_AF-G3UH63-F1
#
_entry.id   AF-G3UH63-F1
#
_cell.length_a   1.000
_cell.length_b   1.000
_cell.length_c   1.000
_cell.angle_alpha   90.00
_cell.angle_beta   90.00
_cell.angle_gamma   90.00
#
_symmetry.space_group_name_H-M   'P 1'
#
loop_
_entity.id
_entity.type
_entity.pdbx_description
1 polymer ?
#
loop_
_entity_poly.entity_id
_entity_poly.type
_entity_poly.pdbx_seq_one_letter_code
_entity_poly.pdbx_strand_id
1 'polypeptide(L)'
;ILEIRATDQEAARRIFYDGIMERIPNTAFRGLRQHPRTQLLYALLAALCFAVTRSLLLTCLLPVGLLGLRYYYSHKVILAYLECALHTDMADIEQYYMKPPGSCFWVAVLDGNVVGIVAARGHEEDNTVELLRMSVDSRFRGKGIAKALGRKVLEFALVHNYSA
;
A
#
# COMPACT_ATOMS: atom_id res chain seq x y z
N ILE A 1 20.53 -3.77 -6.09
CA ILE A 1 19.39 -2.91 -6.49
C ILE A 1 19.74 -2.34 -7.83
N LEU A 2 18.85 -2.47 -8.80
CA LEU A 2 19.06 -2.10 -10.20
C LEU A 2 17.89 -1.24 -10.66
N GLU A 3 18.08 -0.42 -11.68
CA GLU A 3 16.97 0.24 -12.37
C GLU A 3 16.10 -0.79 -13.10
N ILE A 4 14.81 -0.50 -13.24
CA ILE A 4 13.89 -1.42 -13.88
C ILE A 4 14.23 -1.60 -15.36
N ARG A 5 14.01 -2.81 -15.87
CA ARG A 5 14.03 -3.13 -17.30
C ARG A 5 12.63 -3.47 -17.77
N ALA A 6 12.36 -3.35 -19.06
CA ALA A 6 11.07 -3.73 -19.64
C ALA A 6 10.65 -5.18 -19.28
N THR A 7 11.61 -6.10 -19.16
CA THR A 7 11.37 -7.50 -18.76
C THR A 7 10.90 -7.65 -17.31
N ASP A 8 11.22 -6.69 -16.45
CA ASP A 8 10.94 -6.74 -15.01
C ASP A 8 9.58 -6.08 -14.66
N GLN A 9 8.94 -5.43 -15.64
CA GLN A 9 7.70 -4.69 -15.45
C GLN A 9 6.56 -5.57 -14.92
N GLU A 10 6.37 -6.76 -15.47
CA GLU A 10 5.31 -7.66 -15.02
C GLU A 10 5.53 -8.12 -13.57
N ALA A 11 6.77 -8.44 -13.21
CA ALA A 11 7.13 -8.83 -11.85
C ALA A 11 6.94 -7.67 -10.86
N ALA A 12 7.31 -6.45 -11.26
CA ALA A 12 7.08 -5.24 -10.47
C ALA A 12 5.59 -4.98 -10.23
N ARG A 13 4.76 -5.06 -11.29
CA ARG A 13 3.29 -4.92 -11.18
C ARG A 13 2.69 -5.96 -10.24
N ARG A 14 3.14 -7.21 -10.33
CA ARG A 14 2.69 -8.29 -9.44
C ARG A 14 3.05 -8.01 -7.98
N ILE A 15 4.31 -7.66 -7.69
CA ILE A 15 4.76 -7.37 -6.31
C ILE A 15 3.99 -6.18 -5.73
N PHE A 16 3.72 -5.16 -6.56
CA PHE A 16 2.89 -4.03 -6.16
C PHE A 16 1.46 -4.47 -5.83
N TYR A 17 0.82 -5.25 -6.72
CA TYR A 17 -0.53 -5.77 -6.52
C TYR A 17 -0.64 -6.61 -5.24
N ASP A 18 0.19 -7.64 -5.12
CA ASP A 18 0.21 -8.54 -3.96
C ASP A 18 0.51 -7.75 -2.68
N GLY A 19 1.46 -6.81 -2.73
CA GLY A 19 1.85 -5.98 -1.60
C GLY A 19 0.77 -5.03 -1.09
N ILE A 20 -0.14 -4.56 -1.96
CA ILE A 20 -1.30 -3.74 -1.58
C ILE A 20 -2.46 -4.63 -1.12
N MET A 21 -2.73 -5.74 -1.81
CA MET A 21 -3.83 -6.65 -1.48
C MET A 21 -3.67 -7.28 -0.09
N GLU A 22 -2.45 -7.65 0.31
CA GLU A 22 -2.17 -8.16 1.65
C GLU A 22 -2.49 -7.15 2.79
N ARG A 23 -2.59 -5.85 2.47
CA ARG A 23 -2.88 -4.81 3.46
C ARG A 23 -4.37 -4.65 3.72
N ILE A 24 -5.26 -5.02 2.78
CA ILE A 24 -6.72 -4.82 2.92
C ILE A 24 -7.29 -5.35 4.24
N PRO A 25 -7.11 -6.64 4.59
CA PRO A 25 -7.67 -7.17 5.82
C PRO A 25 -7.08 -6.42 7.04
N ASN A 26 -5.76 -6.19 7.04
CA ASN A 26 -5.11 -5.47 8.13
C ASN A 26 -5.65 -4.05 8.30
N THR A 27 -5.90 -3.30 7.22
CA THR A 27 -6.45 -1.93 7.31
C THR A 27 -7.89 -1.94 7.81
N ALA A 28 -8.73 -2.88 7.33
CA ALA A 28 -10.12 -2.98 7.74
C ALA A 28 -10.25 -3.31 9.26
N PHE A 29 -9.46 -4.27 9.74
CA PHE A 29 -9.52 -4.76 11.13
C PHE A 29 -8.66 -3.95 12.11
N ARG A 30 -7.41 -3.61 11.79
CA ARG A 30 -6.53 -2.82 12.69
C ARG A 30 -6.99 -1.39 12.80
N GLY A 31 -7.54 -0.80 11.73
CA GLY A 31 -8.12 0.54 11.77
C GLY A 31 -9.24 0.64 12.81
N LEU A 32 -10.02 -0.41 13.02
CA LEU A 32 -11.03 -0.44 14.08
C LEU A 32 -10.39 -0.50 15.48
N ARG A 33 -9.32 -1.28 15.65
CA ARG A 33 -8.62 -1.41 16.93
C ARG A 33 -7.94 -0.11 17.37
N GLN A 34 -7.52 0.73 16.43
CA GLN A 34 -6.84 2.00 16.71
C GLN A 34 -7.80 3.16 17.02
N HIS A 35 -9.10 3.01 16.72
CA HIS A 35 -10.11 4.06 16.95
C HIS A 35 -11.08 3.66 18.06
N PRO A 36 -10.76 3.93 19.35
CA PRO A 36 -11.60 3.55 20.48
C PRO A 36 -12.99 4.19 20.43
N ARG A 37 -13.11 5.38 19.82
CA ARG A 37 -14.40 6.05 19.58
C ARG A 37 -15.31 5.21 18.68
N THR A 38 -14.78 4.61 17.61
CA THR A 38 -15.57 3.75 16.71
C THR A 38 -16.01 2.46 17.40
N GLN A 39 -15.17 1.90 18.28
CA GLN A 39 -15.54 0.72 19.08
C GLN A 39 -16.66 1.04 20.07
N LEU A 40 -16.58 2.19 20.75
CA LEU A 40 -17.64 2.67 21.66
C LEU A 40 -18.96 2.87 20.91
N LEU A 41 -18.92 3.48 19.72
CA LEU A 41 -20.12 3.65 18.88
C LEU A 41 -20.76 2.31 18.50
N TYR A 42 -19.97 1.31 18.10
CA TYR A 42 -20.49 -0.03 17.80
C TYR A 42 -21.06 -0.73 19.04
N ALA A 43 -20.44 -0.59 20.20
CA ALA A 43 -20.93 -1.14 21.46
C ALA A 43 -22.26 -0.49 21.89
N LEU A 44 -22.36 0.84 21.80
CA LEU A 44 -23.59 1.59 22.10
C LEU A 44 -24.72 1.20 21.15
N LEU A 45 -24.42 1.09 19.85
CA LEU A 45 -25.40 0.67 18.84
C LEU A 45 -25.91 -0.76 19.09
N ALA A 46 -25.02 -1.67 19.46
CA ALA A 46 -25.38 -3.04 19.84
C ALA A 46 -26.23 -3.07 21.13
N ALA A 47 -25.85 -2.31 22.16
CA ALA A 47 -26.59 -2.22 23.42
C ALA A 47 -28.01 -1.65 23.22
N LEU A 48 -28.15 -0.59 22.42
CA LEU A 48 -29.45 -0.02 22.06
C LEU A 48 -30.31 -1.03 21.29
N CYS A 49 -29.71 -1.74 20.33
CA CYS A 49 -30.39 -2.76 19.55
C CYS A 49 -30.92 -3.90 20.45
N PHE A 50 -30.11 -4.35 21.41
CA PHE A 50 -30.51 -5.34 22.41
C PHE A 50 -31.66 -4.83 23.28
N ALA A 51 -31.59 -3.58 23.77
CA ALA A 51 -32.62 -2.99 24.62
C ALA A 51 -34.00 -2.94 23.95
N VAL A 52 -34.05 -2.67 22.64
CA VAL A 52 -35.30 -2.58 21.87
C VAL A 52 -35.84 -3.96 21.49
N THR A 53 -34.98 -4.86 21.03
CA THR A 53 -35.43 -6.12 20.40
C THR A 53 -35.41 -7.33 21.33
N ARG A 54 -34.69 -7.26 22.46
CA ARG A 54 -34.43 -8.36 23.41
C ARG A 54 -33.93 -9.67 22.77
N SER A 55 -33.47 -9.59 21.52
CA SER A 55 -33.02 -10.73 20.73
C SER A 55 -31.50 -10.71 20.62
N LEU A 56 -30.85 -11.72 21.20
CA LEU A 56 -29.39 -11.85 21.16
C LEU A 56 -28.86 -12.02 19.73
N LEU A 57 -29.61 -12.73 18.87
CA LEU A 57 -29.22 -12.95 17.47
C LEU A 57 -29.10 -11.64 16.71
N LEU A 58 -30.10 -10.76 16.83
CA LEU A 58 -30.10 -9.47 16.13
C LEU A 58 -28.97 -8.57 16.63
N THR A 59 -28.71 -8.58 17.94
CA THR A 59 -27.61 -7.86 18.57
C THR A 59 -26.23 -8.34 18.08
N CYS A 60 -26.05 -9.65 17.83
CA CYS A 60 -24.80 -10.19 17.30
C CYS A 60 -24.62 -9.95 15.79
N LEU A 61 -25.70 -9.98 15.01
CA LEU A 61 -25.63 -9.77 13.56
C LEU A 61 -25.24 -8.33 13.19
N LEU A 62 -25.65 -7.35 13.99
CA LEU A 62 -25.38 -5.94 13.75
C LEU A 62 -23.87 -5.59 13.68
N PRO A 63 -23.03 -5.89 14.70
CA PRO A 63 -21.59 -5.63 14.64
C PRO A 63 -20.90 -6.46 13.57
N VAL A 64 -21.33 -7.71 13.33
CA VAL A 64 -20.78 -8.55 12.24
C VAL A 64 -21.06 -7.92 10.87
N GLY A 65 -22.29 -7.45 10.65
CA GLY A 65 -22.67 -6.75 9.42
C GLY A 65 -21.90 -5.44 9.23
N LEU A 66 -21.73 -4.65 10.30
CA LEU A 66 -20.93 -3.42 10.25
C LEU A 66 -19.46 -3.68 9.93
N LEU A 67 -18.87 -4.74 10.51
CA LEU A 67 -17.53 -5.19 10.18
C LEU A 67 -17.43 -5.64 8.71
N GLY A 68 -18.41 -6.41 8.24
CA GLY A 68 -18.48 -6.84 6.84
C GLY A 68 -18.60 -5.67 5.87
N LEU A 69 -19.44 -4.69 6.18
CA LEU A 69 -19.62 -3.47 5.38
C LEU A 69 -18.35 -2.63 5.36
N ARG A 70 -17.70 -2.46 6.52
CA ARG A 70 -16.40 -1.77 6.62
C ARG A 70 -15.33 -2.48 5.79
N TYR A 71 -15.26 -3.80 5.86
CA TYR A 71 -14.36 -4.60 5.04
C TYR A 71 -14.64 -4.40 3.54
N TYR A 72 -15.92 -4.48 3.14
CA TYR A 72 -16.34 -4.28 1.75
C TYR A 72 -15.95 -2.90 1.20
N TYR A 73 -16.23 -1.81 1.94
CA TYR A 73 -15.83 -0.47 1.54
C TYR A 73 -14.30 -0.31 1.47
N SER A 74 -13.57 -0.83 2.46
CA SER A 74 -12.10 -0.78 2.45
C SER A 74 -11.53 -1.50 1.22
N HIS A 75 -12.07 -2.68 0.92
CA HIS A 75 -11.69 -3.48 -0.24
C HIS A 75 -11.99 -2.74 -1.55
N LYS A 76 -13.18 -2.16 -1.70
CA LYS A 76 -13.57 -1.39 -2.88
C LYS A 76 -12.67 -0.18 -3.13
N VAL A 77 -12.37 0.61 -2.10
CA VAL A 77 -11.51 1.79 -2.23
C VAL A 77 -10.08 1.40 -2.58
N ILE A 78 -9.52 0.38 -1.92
CA ILE A 78 -8.17 -0.09 -2.18
C ILE A 78 -8.06 -0.69 -3.59
N LEU A 79 -9.05 -1.46 -4.04
CA LEU A 79 -9.10 -1.96 -5.41
C LEU A 79 -9.17 -0.83 -6.44
N ALA A 80 -10.05 0.16 -6.24
CA ALA A 80 -10.15 1.29 -7.16
C ALA A 80 -8.82 2.07 -7.26
N TYR A 81 -8.15 2.29 -6.12
CA TYR A 81 -6.81 2.87 -6.09
C TYR A 81 -5.79 2.01 -6.84
N LEU A 82 -5.81 0.70 -6.60
CA LEU A 82 -4.87 -0.23 -7.22
C LEU A 82 -5.07 -0.32 -8.73
N GLU A 83 -6.31 -0.42 -9.19
CA GLU A 83 -6.66 -0.42 -10.61
C GLU A 83 -6.20 0.88 -11.28
N CYS A 84 -6.45 2.03 -10.64
CA CYS A 84 -5.99 3.32 -11.14
C CYS A 84 -4.46 3.36 -11.27
N ALA A 85 -3.71 2.98 -10.22
CA ALA A 85 -2.25 2.92 -10.28
C ALA A 85 -1.75 1.92 -11.35
N LEU A 86 -2.35 0.74 -11.43
CA LEU A 86 -1.97 -0.29 -12.40
C LEU A 86 -2.22 0.09 -13.86
N HIS A 87 -3.16 1.00 -14.12
CA HIS A 87 -3.48 1.52 -15.45
C HIS A 87 -2.80 2.85 -15.77
N THR A 88 -2.22 3.52 -14.77
CA THR A 88 -1.53 4.80 -14.95
C THR A 88 -0.02 4.59 -14.88
N ASP A 89 0.57 4.78 -13.71
CA ASP A 89 2.01 4.82 -13.53
C ASP A 89 2.70 3.47 -13.62
N MET A 90 1.98 2.38 -13.36
CA MET A 90 2.51 1.02 -13.46
C MET A 90 2.18 0.34 -14.80
N ALA A 91 1.42 1.00 -15.69
CA ALA A 91 1.12 0.46 -17.04
C ALA A 91 2.32 0.59 -17.99
N ASP A 92 3.03 1.72 -17.89
CA ASP A 92 4.29 1.99 -18.59
C ASP A 92 5.25 2.69 -17.63
N ILE A 93 6.01 1.88 -16.90
CA ILE A 93 6.92 2.36 -15.84
C ILE A 93 8.06 3.17 -16.46
N GLU A 94 8.53 2.77 -17.65
CA GLU A 94 9.60 3.45 -18.35
C GLU A 94 9.18 4.86 -18.75
N GLN A 95 8.03 5.01 -19.39
CA GLN A 95 7.49 6.31 -19.77
C GLN A 95 7.20 7.21 -18.56
N TYR A 96 6.70 6.64 -17.46
CA TYR A 96 6.22 7.42 -16.31
C TYR A 96 7.30 7.79 -15.28
N TYR A 97 8.33 6.94 -15.10
CA TYR A 97 9.36 7.11 -14.08
C TYR A 97 10.79 7.16 -14.61
N MET A 98 11.08 6.69 -15.83
CA MET A 98 12.46 6.67 -16.36
C MET A 98 12.75 7.84 -17.28
N LYS A 99 11.76 8.29 -18.07
CA LYS A 99 11.94 9.41 -19.02
C LYS A 99 11.95 10.79 -18.35
N PRO A 100 11.07 11.09 -17.38
CA PRO A 100 11.07 12.42 -16.77
C PRO A 100 12.30 12.63 -15.88
N PRO A 101 12.96 13.80 -15.95
CA PRO A 101 14.05 14.14 -15.04
C PRO A 101 13.55 14.17 -13.60
N GLY A 102 14.44 13.86 -12.65
CA GLY A 102 14.10 13.85 -11.23
C GLY A 102 13.20 12.67 -10.80
N SER A 103 12.95 11.67 -11.66
CA SER A 103 12.25 10.45 -11.28
C SER A 103 13.04 9.19 -11.63
N CYS A 104 12.80 8.12 -10.87
CA CYS A 104 13.41 6.81 -11.14
C CYS A 104 12.59 5.68 -10.49
N PHE A 105 12.87 4.45 -10.91
CA PHE A 105 12.23 3.22 -10.44
C PHE A 105 13.27 2.11 -10.34
N TRP A 106 13.43 1.55 -9.13
CA TRP A 106 14.38 0.48 -8.87
C TRP A 106 13.71 -0.82 -8.48
N VAL A 107 14.38 -1.90 -8.83
CA VAL A 107 14.06 -3.27 -8.47
C VAL A 107 15.16 -3.86 -7.61
N ALA A 108 14.77 -4.61 -6.59
CA ALA A 108 15.66 -5.52 -5.87
C ALA A 108 15.57 -6.89 -6.55
N VAL A 109 16.69 -7.38 -7.05
CA VAL A 109 16.80 -8.70 -7.69
C VAL A 109 17.62 -9.63 -6.79
N LEU A 110 17.11 -10.84 -6.56
CA LEU A 110 17.80 -11.91 -5.85
C LEU A 110 17.64 -13.20 -6.66
N ASP A 111 18.76 -13.87 -6.94
CA ASP A 111 18.80 -15.10 -7.75
C ASP A 111 18.05 -14.98 -9.10
N GLY A 112 18.21 -13.82 -9.76
CA GLY A 112 17.55 -13.51 -11.03
C GLY A 112 16.06 -13.15 -10.94
N ASN A 113 15.47 -13.15 -9.74
CA ASN A 113 14.07 -12.81 -9.53
C ASN A 113 13.91 -11.43 -8.91
N VAL A 114 12.96 -10.64 -9.41
CA VAL A 114 12.54 -9.40 -8.74
C VAL A 114 11.83 -9.77 -7.44
N VAL A 115 12.31 -9.22 -6.32
CA VAL A 115 11.79 -9.50 -4.97
C VAL A 115 11.33 -8.23 -4.25
N GLY A 116 11.56 -7.06 -4.81
CA GLY A 116 11.08 -5.80 -4.28
C GLY A 116 11.22 -4.66 -5.28
N ILE A 117 10.46 -3.61 -5.04
CA ILE A 117 10.34 -2.45 -5.92
C ILE A 117 10.27 -1.17 -5.10
N VAL A 118 10.71 -0.07 -5.71
CA VAL A 118 10.51 1.30 -5.21
C VAL A 118 10.62 2.29 -6.36
N ALA A 119 9.80 3.33 -6.33
CA ALA A 119 9.91 4.48 -7.21
C ALA A 119 10.28 5.72 -6.40
N ALA A 120 10.95 6.67 -7.04
CA ALA A 120 11.21 7.99 -6.51
C ALA A 120 10.76 9.05 -7.52
N ARG A 121 10.23 10.16 -6.98
CA ARG A 121 9.87 11.34 -7.75
C ARG A 121 10.27 12.58 -6.97
N GLY A 122 11.17 13.37 -7.55
CA GLY A 122 11.54 14.69 -7.07
C GLY A 122 10.43 15.70 -7.34
N HIS A 123 10.21 16.58 -6.37
CA HIS A 123 9.37 17.76 -6.47
C HIS A 123 10.30 18.97 -6.32
N GLU A 124 10.58 19.65 -7.43
CA GLU A 124 11.55 20.76 -7.47
C GLU A 124 11.08 21.97 -6.66
N GLU A 125 9.78 22.24 -6.61
CA GLU A 125 9.19 23.38 -5.88
C GLU A 125 9.49 23.32 -4.39
N ASP A 126 9.36 22.14 -3.81
CA ASP A 126 9.58 21.90 -2.37
C ASP A 126 10.99 21.37 -2.07
N ASN A 127 11.79 21.13 -3.10
CA ASN A 127 13.08 20.44 -3.02
C ASN A 127 12.99 19.13 -2.22
N THR A 128 11.98 18.29 -2.48
CA THR A 128 11.77 17.01 -1.77
C THR A 128 11.72 15.83 -2.74
N VAL A 129 11.94 14.61 -2.22
CA VAL A 129 11.72 13.36 -2.97
C VAL A 129 10.59 12.57 -2.35
N GLU A 130 9.59 12.27 -3.17
CA GLU A 130 8.51 11.38 -2.82
C GLU A 130 8.91 9.92 -3.11
N LEU A 131 8.78 9.08 -2.08
CA LEU A 131 8.98 7.65 -2.18
C LEU A 131 7.66 6.97 -2.54
N LEU A 132 7.62 6.39 -3.72
CA LEU A 132 6.41 5.81 -4.33
C LEU A 132 6.57 4.30 -4.50
N ARG A 133 5.43 3.60 -4.59
CA ARG A 133 5.34 2.18 -5.01
C ARG A 133 6.22 1.18 -4.25
N MET A 134 6.70 1.50 -3.05
CA MET A 134 7.56 0.59 -2.29
C MET A 134 6.79 -0.67 -1.87
N SER A 135 7.25 -1.82 -2.33
CA SER A 135 6.73 -3.14 -1.96
C SER A 135 7.82 -4.20 -2.03
N VAL A 136 7.75 -5.19 -1.14
CA VAL A 136 8.67 -6.34 -1.09
C VAL A 136 7.83 -7.61 -1.04
N ASP A 137 8.20 -8.58 -1.85
CA ASP A 137 7.61 -9.91 -1.87
C ASP A 137 7.62 -10.52 -0.46
N SER A 138 6.48 -11.03 -0.02
CA SER A 138 6.27 -11.51 1.36
C SER A 138 7.26 -12.61 1.76
N ARG A 139 7.75 -13.40 0.80
CA ARG A 139 8.75 -14.48 1.02
C ARG A 139 10.14 -13.95 1.38
N PHE A 140 10.42 -12.68 1.09
CA PHE A 140 11.74 -12.06 1.27
C PHE A 140 11.75 -10.91 2.29
N ARG A 141 10.62 -10.67 2.98
CA ARG A 141 10.54 -9.69 4.06
C ARG A 141 11.40 -10.10 5.27
N GLY A 142 11.75 -9.13 6.11
CA GLY A 142 12.64 -9.35 7.26
C GLY A 142 14.13 -9.46 6.91
N LYS A 143 14.49 -9.54 5.62
CA LYS A 143 15.88 -9.65 5.14
C LYS A 143 16.56 -8.30 4.83
N GLY A 144 15.97 -7.19 5.26
CA GLY A 144 16.53 -5.84 5.04
C GLY A 144 16.36 -5.26 3.63
N ILE A 145 15.62 -5.92 2.73
CA ILE A 145 15.42 -5.47 1.33
C ILE A 145 14.77 -4.08 1.26
N ALA A 146 13.68 -3.85 2.00
CA ALA A 146 13.02 -2.54 2.04
C ALA A 146 13.97 -1.43 2.52
N LYS A 147 14.85 -1.74 3.49
CA LYS A 147 15.86 -0.80 3.98
C LYS A 147 16.89 -0.48 2.90
N ALA A 148 17.33 -1.48 2.14
CA ALA A 148 18.25 -1.27 1.02
C ALA A 148 17.59 -0.42 -0.10
N LEU A 149 16.33 -0.70 -0.45
CA LEU A 149 15.56 0.09 -1.41
C LEU A 149 15.39 1.54 -0.95
N GLY A 150 15.04 1.77 0.32
CA GLY A 150 14.93 3.11 0.89
C GLY A 150 16.26 3.87 0.86
N ARG A 151 17.38 3.21 1.18
CA ARG A 151 18.72 3.83 1.04
C ARG A 151 19.02 4.24 -0.39
N LYS A 152 18.57 3.47 -1.39
CA LYS A 152 18.78 3.84 -2.80
C LYS A 152 18.03 5.12 -3.17
N VAL A 153 16.82 5.30 -2.65
CA VAL A 153 16.06 6.55 -2.81
C VAL A 153 16.76 7.72 -2.12
N LEU A 154 17.34 7.51 -0.93
CA LEU A 154 18.11 8.54 -0.22
C LEU A 154 19.37 8.93 -0.99
N GLU A 155 20.12 7.96 -1.53
CA GLU A 155 21.26 8.25 -2.42
C GLU A 155 20.84 9.09 -3.63
N PHE A 156 19.71 8.74 -4.25
CA PHE A 156 19.16 9.51 -5.35
C PHE A 156 18.83 10.95 -4.93
N ALA A 157 18.19 11.14 -3.78
CA ALA A 157 17.87 12.46 -3.26
C ALA A 157 19.13 13.31 -3.04
N LEU A 158 20.17 12.74 -2.42
CA LEU A 158 21.44 13.42 -2.17
C LEU A 158 22.15 13.83 -3.47
N VAL A 159 22.21 12.95 -4.47
CA VAL A 159 22.86 13.24 -5.76
C VAL A 159 22.15 14.38 -6.50
N HIS A 160 20.85 14.53 -6.32
CA HIS A 160 20.03 15.55 -6.97
C HIS A 160 19.76 16.78 -6.07
N ASN A 161 20.42 16.88 -4.91
CA ASN A 161 20.28 17.96 -3.93
C ASN A 161 18.88 18.15 -3.33
N TYR A 162 18.06 17.10 -3.34
CA TYR A 162 16.77 17.11 -2.67
C TYR A 162 16.94 16.93 -1.14
N SER A 163 16.07 17.60 -0.40
CA SER A 163 15.87 17.36 1.04
C SER A 163 15.14 16.03 1.22
N ALA A 164 15.72 15.12 2.01
CA ALA A 164 15.22 13.76 2.24
C ALA A 164 14.94 13.48 3.71
#